data_AF-A0A3M1R299-F1
#
_entry.id   AF-A0A3M1R299-F1
#
_cell.length_a   1.000
_cell.length_b   1.000
_cell.length_c   1.000
_cell.angle_alpha   90.00
_cell.angle_beta   90.00
_cell.angle_gamma   90.00
#
_symmetry.space_group_name_H-M   'P 1'
#
loop_
_entity.id
_entity.type
_entity.pdbx_description
1 polymer ?
#
loop_
_entity_poly.entity_id
_entity_poly.type
_entity_poly.pdbx_seq_one_letter_code
_entity_poly.pdbx_strand_id
1 'polypeptide(L)'
;MAPTFDHGAALARNLRDQERAERLSTRDVNRSIPAFVRRARSAFYQTRNDRKPLSTVDAWLAFAAMVPAASKAWLSRLQMIDEETIRQVVTPVPEKRMSSTCCEFTVQLLVENRKRLLAGDRR
;
A
#
# COMPACT_ATOMS: atom_id res chain seq x y z
N MET A 1 12.93 14.98 -14.72
CA MET A 1 12.20 13.69 -14.63
C MET A 1 10.85 13.87 -15.30
N ALA A 2 10.38 12.91 -16.09
CA ALA A 2 9.03 12.95 -16.64
C ALA A 2 8.01 12.66 -15.53
N PRO A 3 6.77 13.20 -15.59
CA PRO A 3 5.72 12.82 -14.67
C PRO A 3 5.42 11.32 -14.77
N THR A 4 5.10 10.69 -13.64
CA THR A 4 4.67 9.29 -13.63
C THR A 4 3.19 9.20 -14.01
N PHE A 5 2.83 8.26 -14.88
CA PHE A 5 1.45 8.00 -15.32
C PHE A 5 1.05 6.53 -15.07
N ASP A 6 -0.20 6.19 -15.36
CA ASP A 6 -0.77 4.83 -15.29
C ASP A 6 -0.86 4.21 -13.88
N HIS A 7 -1.24 5.03 -12.90
CA HIS A 7 -1.53 4.57 -11.54
C HIS A 7 -2.92 3.94 -11.39
N GLY A 8 -3.69 3.82 -12.49
CA GLY A 8 -5.08 3.36 -12.48
C GLY A 8 -5.25 1.91 -12.01
N ALA A 9 -4.19 1.10 -12.08
CA ALA A 9 -4.18 -0.27 -11.56
C ALA A 9 -3.90 -0.38 -10.04
N ALA A 10 -3.62 0.73 -9.35
CA ALA A 10 -3.31 0.76 -7.93
C ALA A 10 -4.58 0.79 -7.04
N LEU A 11 -4.38 0.99 -5.72
CA LEU A 11 -5.43 1.28 -4.73
C LEU A 11 -6.58 0.26 -4.69
N ALA A 12 -6.27 -1.01 -4.95
CA ALA A 12 -7.23 -2.11 -4.91
C ALA A 12 -8.46 -1.86 -5.80
N ARG A 13 -8.24 -1.31 -7.01
CA ARG A 13 -9.29 -0.93 -7.97
C ARG A 13 -10.36 -1.99 -8.29
N ASN A 14 -10.02 -3.28 -8.15
CA ASN A 14 -10.92 -4.39 -8.46
C ASN A 14 -11.83 -4.78 -7.29
N LEU A 15 -11.64 -4.20 -6.10
CA LEU A 15 -12.50 -4.48 -4.95
C LEU A 15 -13.84 -3.76 -5.08
N ARG A 16 -14.92 -4.49 -4.76
CA ARG A 16 -16.27 -3.93 -4.64
C ARG A 16 -16.46 -3.33 -3.26
N ASP A 17 -17.38 -2.38 -3.14
CA ASP A 17 -17.67 -1.72 -1.85
C ASP A 17 -18.14 -2.69 -0.77
N GLN A 18 -18.91 -3.73 -1.14
CA GLN A 18 -19.30 -4.78 -0.19
C GLN A 18 -18.07 -5.46 0.43
N GLU A 19 -17.06 -5.80 -0.39
CA GLU A 19 -15.84 -6.40 0.09
C GLU A 19 -15.02 -5.41 0.91
N ARG A 20 -14.94 -4.14 0.50
CA ARG A 20 -14.27 -3.08 1.27
C ARG A 20 -14.89 -2.91 2.66
N ALA A 21 -16.23 -2.82 2.73
CA ALA A 21 -16.97 -2.71 3.99
C ALA A 21 -16.69 -3.92 4.89
N GLU A 22 -16.71 -5.13 4.34
CA GLU A 22 -16.39 -6.33 5.10
C GLU A 22 -14.97 -6.27 5.67
N ARG A 23 -13.97 -5.86 4.88
CA ARG A 23 -12.58 -5.75 5.35
C ARG A 23 -12.38 -4.69 6.43
N LEU A 24 -13.18 -3.63 6.39
CA LEU A 24 -13.17 -2.56 7.40
C LEU A 24 -13.76 -3.01 8.74
N SER A 25 -14.79 -3.87 8.73
CA SER A 25 -15.53 -4.24 9.94
C SER A 25 -15.32 -5.68 10.43
N THR A 26 -14.61 -6.52 9.68
CA THR A 26 -14.46 -7.94 10.00
C THR A 26 -13.65 -8.17 11.28
N ARG A 27 -14.05 -9.20 12.03
CA ARG A 27 -13.27 -9.76 13.16
C ARG A 27 -12.32 -10.87 12.72
N ASP A 28 -12.47 -11.38 11.49
CA ASP A 28 -11.54 -12.36 10.93
C ASP A 28 -10.25 -11.67 10.48
N VAL A 29 -9.18 -11.91 11.24
CA VAL A 29 -7.85 -11.37 10.98
C VAL A 29 -7.39 -11.66 9.55
N ASN A 30 -7.74 -12.81 8.95
CA ASN A 30 -7.34 -13.18 7.60
C ASN A 30 -8.09 -12.42 6.50
N ARG A 31 -9.21 -11.78 6.85
CA ARG A 31 -10.01 -10.93 5.96
C ARG A 31 -9.76 -9.44 6.21
N SER A 32 -9.02 -9.08 7.24
CA SER A 32 -8.68 -7.70 7.58
C SER A 32 -7.78 -7.00 6.53
N ILE A 33 -7.73 -5.67 6.59
CA ILE A 33 -6.86 -4.85 5.74
C ILE A 33 -5.36 -5.21 5.91
N PRO A 34 -4.82 -5.40 7.13
CA PRO A 34 -3.45 -5.88 7.33
C PRO A 34 -3.14 -7.17 6.57
N ALA A 35 -4.04 -8.17 6.64
CA ALA A 35 -3.87 -9.42 5.90
C ALA A 35 -3.96 -9.20 4.38
N PHE A 36 -4.82 -8.29 3.92
CA PHE A 36 -4.93 -7.92 2.52
C PHE A 36 -3.65 -7.27 1.97
N VAL A 37 -3.10 -6.25 2.65
CA VAL A 37 -1.89 -5.56 2.16
C VAL A 37 -0.66 -6.45 2.20
N ARG A 38 -0.55 -7.34 3.21
CA ARG A 38 0.52 -8.34 3.27
C ARG A 38 0.52 -9.22 2.04
N ARG A 39 -0.64 -9.42 1.41
CA ARG A 39 -0.72 -10.27 0.23
C ARG A 39 -0.08 -9.68 -1.01
N ALA A 40 0.12 -8.36 -1.07
CA ALA A 40 0.69 -7.67 -2.21
C ALA A 40 2.02 -8.26 -2.68
N ARG A 41 2.21 -8.23 -4.00
CA ARG A 41 3.41 -8.69 -4.68
C ARG A 41 3.95 -7.58 -5.54
N SER A 42 5.27 -7.50 -5.61
CA SER A 42 5.97 -6.66 -6.57
C SER A 42 6.02 -7.36 -7.94
N ALA A 43 6.62 -6.70 -8.93
CA ALA A 43 7.01 -7.32 -10.19
C ALA A 43 8.46 -7.85 -10.18
N PHE A 44 9.18 -7.70 -9.07
CA PHE A 44 10.59 -8.08 -8.96
C PHE A 44 10.74 -9.50 -8.44
N TYR A 45 11.66 -10.24 -9.04
CA TYR A 45 12.10 -11.56 -8.60
C TYR A 45 13.52 -11.41 -8.03
N GLN A 46 13.84 -12.13 -6.96
CA GLN A 46 15.17 -12.02 -6.34
C GLN A 46 16.22 -12.67 -7.23
N THR A 47 15.87 -13.78 -7.85
CA THR A 47 16.70 -14.49 -8.83
C THR A 47 15.87 -14.86 -10.07
N ARG A 48 16.56 -15.15 -11.19
CA ARG A 48 15.90 -15.60 -12.43
C ARG A 48 15.14 -16.93 -12.28
N ASN A 49 15.50 -17.75 -11.29
CA ASN A 49 14.92 -19.06 -11.09
C ASN A 49 13.74 -19.06 -10.09
N ASP A 50 13.45 -17.91 -9.47
CA ASP A 50 12.37 -17.81 -8.50
C ASP A 50 11.02 -17.98 -9.19
N ARG A 51 10.18 -18.85 -8.62
CA ARG A 51 8.83 -19.10 -9.14
C ARG A 51 7.81 -18.03 -8.75
N LYS A 52 8.15 -17.17 -7.79
CA LYS A 52 7.25 -16.15 -7.23
C LYS A 52 7.99 -14.83 -7.09
N PRO A 53 7.34 -13.70 -7.41
CA PRO A 53 7.93 -12.39 -7.18
C PRO A 53 8.00 -12.10 -5.68
N LEU A 54 8.91 -11.20 -5.32
CA LEU A 54 9.06 -10.65 -3.99
C LEU A 54 7.78 -9.95 -3.53
N SER A 55 7.54 -9.96 -2.21
CA SER A 55 6.56 -9.04 -1.64
C SER A 55 7.00 -7.58 -1.85
N THR A 56 6.07 -6.64 -1.74
CA THR A 56 6.41 -5.21 -1.87
C THR A 56 7.44 -4.77 -0.82
N VAL A 57 7.37 -5.32 0.40
CA VAL A 57 8.32 -5.01 1.48
C VAL A 57 9.67 -5.71 1.25
N ASP A 58 9.69 -6.97 0.78
CA ASP A 58 10.95 -7.66 0.50
C ASP A 58 11.71 -6.99 -0.67
N ALA A 59 10.99 -6.59 -1.71
CA ALA A 59 11.57 -5.82 -2.81
C ALA A 59 12.14 -4.49 -2.31
N TRP A 60 11.39 -3.76 -1.48
CA TRP A 60 11.87 -2.53 -0.83
C TRP A 60 13.16 -2.78 -0.04
N LEU A 61 13.20 -3.81 0.80
CA LEU A 61 14.36 -4.13 1.63
C LEU A 61 15.58 -4.51 0.79
N ALA A 62 15.38 -5.25 -0.31
CA ALA A 62 16.45 -5.59 -1.24
C ALA A 62 17.07 -4.33 -1.86
N PHE A 63 16.26 -3.40 -2.37
CA PHE A 63 16.77 -2.13 -2.92
C PHE A 63 17.35 -1.21 -1.85
N ALA A 64 16.76 -1.20 -0.64
CA ALA A 64 17.25 -0.41 0.46
C ALA A 64 18.64 -0.84 0.93
N ALA A 65 18.96 -2.13 0.84
CA ALA A 65 20.30 -2.66 1.11
C ALA A 65 21.33 -2.23 0.06
N MET A 66 20.91 -2.06 -1.20
CA MET A 66 21.80 -1.61 -2.27
C MET A 66 22.17 -0.13 -2.15
N VAL A 67 21.23 0.72 -1.72
CA VAL A 67 21.45 2.18 -1.60
C VAL A 67 20.90 2.72 -0.27
N PRO A 68 21.64 2.53 0.85
CA PRO A 68 21.18 2.93 2.19
C PRO A 68 20.88 4.43 2.35
N ALA A 69 21.62 5.29 1.65
CA ALA A 69 21.38 6.73 1.68
C ALA A 69 20.00 7.09 1.08
N ALA A 70 19.64 6.45 -0.04
CA ALA A 70 18.35 6.66 -0.68
C ALA A 70 17.22 6.10 0.20
N SER A 71 17.40 4.92 0.79
CA SER A 71 16.37 4.33 1.64
C SER A 71 16.06 5.18 2.87
N LYS A 72 17.10 5.70 3.55
CA LYS A 72 16.94 6.68 4.65
C LYS A 72 16.17 7.91 4.18
N ALA A 73 16.55 8.49 3.04
CA ALA A 73 15.92 9.69 2.52
C ALA A 73 14.42 9.49 2.18
N TRP A 74 14.04 8.31 1.67
CA TRP A 74 12.64 7.98 1.37
C TRP A 74 11.84 7.64 2.63
N LEU A 75 12.42 6.93 3.60
CA LEU A 75 11.74 6.65 4.88
C LEU A 75 11.48 7.94 5.67
N SER A 76 12.43 8.88 5.70
CA SER A 76 12.21 10.18 6.34
C SER A 76 11.08 10.97 5.69
N ARG A 77 10.92 10.89 4.36
CA ARG A 77 9.77 11.50 3.67
C ARG A 77 8.46 10.80 4.01
N LEU A 78 8.47 9.47 4.00
CA LEU A 78 7.28 8.68 4.34
C LEU A 78 6.84 8.91 5.80
N GLN A 79 7.77 9.13 6.72
CA GLN A 79 7.46 9.45 8.12
C GLN A 79 6.65 10.74 8.26
N MET A 80 6.88 11.74 7.39
CA MET A 80 6.14 13.00 7.41
C MET A 80 4.72 12.90 6.84
N ILE A 81 4.38 11.82 6.14
CA ILE A 81 3.03 11.60 5.59
C ILE A 81 2.19 10.90 6.66
N ASP A 82 1.43 11.63 7.45
CA ASP A 82 0.52 11.04 8.45
C ASP A 82 -0.85 10.67 7.87
N GLU A 83 -1.71 10.07 8.70
CA GLU A 83 -3.07 9.70 8.29
C GLU A 83 -3.90 10.92 7.88
N GLU A 84 -3.72 12.06 8.55
CA GLU A 84 -4.43 13.29 8.24
C GLU A 84 -4.07 13.80 6.85
N THR A 85 -2.77 13.82 6.51
CA THR A 85 -2.28 14.15 5.16
C THR A 85 -2.88 13.21 4.12
N ILE A 86 -2.96 11.90 4.42
CA ILE A 86 -3.59 10.92 3.52
C ILE A 86 -5.07 11.24 3.33
N ARG A 87 -5.80 11.51 4.42
CA ARG A 87 -7.23 11.85 4.38
C ARG A 87 -7.47 13.12 3.56
N GLN A 88 -6.67 14.17 3.76
CA GLN A 88 -6.78 15.42 3.01
C GLN A 88 -6.62 15.24 1.49
N VAL A 89 -5.87 14.22 1.04
CA VAL A 89 -5.71 13.91 -0.38
C VAL A 89 -6.86 13.05 -0.93
N VAL A 90 -7.37 12.11 -0.13
CA VAL A 90 -8.36 11.12 -0.59
C VAL A 90 -9.80 11.62 -0.45
N THR A 91 -10.14 12.31 0.63
CA THR A 91 -11.53 12.73 0.94
C THR A 91 -12.12 13.76 -0.03
N PRO A 92 -11.36 14.63 -0.73
CA PRO A 92 -11.94 15.55 -1.71
C PRO A 92 -12.47 14.86 -2.98
N VAL A 93 -12.22 13.56 -3.18
CA VAL A 93 -12.73 12.84 -4.34
C VAL A 93 -14.27 12.79 -4.27
N PRO A 94 -14.99 13.27 -5.30
CA PRO A 94 -16.45 13.32 -5.26
C PRO A 94 -17.08 11.94 -5.07
N GLU A 95 -18.19 11.87 -4.32
CA GLU A 95 -18.91 10.63 -4.00
C GLU A 95 -19.32 9.84 -5.25
N LYS A 96 -19.65 10.54 -6.34
CA LYS A 96 -19.98 9.93 -7.65
C LYS A 96 -18.81 9.14 -8.27
N ARG A 97 -17.58 9.35 -7.81
CA ARG A 97 -16.35 8.69 -8.28
C ARG A 97 -15.80 7.71 -7.25
N MET A 98 -15.97 8.01 -5.97
CA MET A 98 -15.47 7.21 -4.86
C MET A 98 -16.49 7.27 -3.72
N SER A 99 -17.14 6.15 -3.44
CA SER A 99 -18.05 6.05 -2.29
C SER A 99 -17.32 6.31 -0.98
N SER A 100 -18.06 6.65 0.07
CA SER A 100 -17.52 6.80 1.42
C SER A 100 -16.78 5.54 1.90
N THR A 101 -17.32 4.37 1.63
CA THR A 101 -16.67 3.07 1.92
C THR A 101 -15.37 2.89 1.15
N CYS A 102 -15.34 3.27 -0.13
CA CYS A 102 -14.12 3.23 -0.93
C CYS A 102 -13.05 4.18 -0.36
N CYS A 103 -13.45 5.41 -0.05
CA CYS A 103 -12.58 6.43 0.54
C CYS A 103 -11.95 5.93 1.85
N GLU A 104 -12.76 5.46 2.81
CA GLU A 104 -12.25 4.97 4.09
C GLU A 104 -11.32 3.76 3.91
N PHE A 105 -11.70 2.82 3.04
CA PHE A 105 -10.84 1.68 2.72
C PHE A 105 -9.50 2.12 2.13
N THR A 106 -9.48 3.08 1.19
CA THR A 106 -8.26 3.59 0.56
C THR A 106 -7.36 4.28 1.59
N VAL A 107 -7.92 5.07 2.52
CA VAL A 107 -7.16 5.68 3.61
C VAL A 107 -6.51 4.59 4.47
N GLN A 108 -7.28 3.62 4.96
CA GLN A 108 -6.76 2.54 5.80
C GLN A 108 -5.73 1.66 5.07
N LEU A 109 -5.93 1.42 3.77
CA LEU A 109 -4.99 0.71 2.91
C LEU A 109 -3.63 1.43 2.85
N LEU A 110 -3.63 2.75 2.69
CA LEU A 110 -2.42 3.57 2.62
C LEU A 110 -1.71 3.65 3.98
N VAL A 111 -2.47 3.87 5.06
CA VAL A 111 -1.96 3.89 6.43
C VAL A 111 -1.26 2.58 6.77
N GLU A 112 -1.89 1.44 6.49
CA GLU A 112 -1.32 0.12 6.80
C GLU A 112 -0.09 -0.19 5.93
N ASN A 113 -0.09 0.17 4.63
CA ASN A 113 1.10 0.03 3.80
C ASN A 113 2.26 0.90 4.30
N ARG A 114 1.98 2.15 4.70
CA ARG A 114 2.98 3.05 5.29
C ARG A 114 3.59 2.42 6.55
N LYS A 115 2.74 1.97 7.49
CA LYS A 115 3.18 1.32 8.73
C LYS A 115 4.12 0.15 8.45
N ARG A 116 3.77 -0.70 7.48
CA ARG A 116 4.58 -1.87 7.10
C ARG A 116 5.93 -1.49 6.52
N LEU A 117 6.00 -0.46 5.67
CA LEU A 117 7.27 0.02 5.11
C LEU A 117 8.17 0.62 6.20
N LEU A 118 7.60 1.39 7.13
CA LEU A 118 8.35 2.00 8.24
C LEU A 118 8.85 0.95 9.24
N ALA A 119 8.08 -0.10 9.50
CA ALA A 119 8.44 -1.18 10.41
C ALA A 119 9.34 -2.25 9.77
N GLY A 120 9.44 -2.30 8.44
CA GLY A 120 10.08 -3.41 7.73
C GLY A 120 9.33 -4.74 7.89
N ASP A 121 8.00 -4.70 8.04
CA ASP A 121 7.16 -5.87 8.31
C ASP A 121 7.10 -6.82 7.11
N ARG A 122 7.96 -7.85 7.15
CA ARG A 122 7.99 -8.95 6.17
C ARG A 122 6.75 -9.84 6.32
N ARG A 123 6.42 -10.53 5.23
CA ARG A 123 5.20 -11.33 5.11
C ARG A 123 5.27 -12.63 5.92
#